data_AF-A0A7J4LTW1-F1
#
_entry.id   AF-A0A7J4LTW1-F1
#
_cell.length_a   1.000
_cell.length_b   1.000
_cell.length_c   1.000
_cell.angle_alpha   90.00
_cell.angle_beta   90.00
_cell.angle_gamma   90.00
#
_symmetry.space_group_name_H-M   'P 1'
#
loop_
_entity.id
_entity.type
_entity.pdbx_description
1 polymer ?
#
loop_
_entity_poly.entity_id
_entity_poly.type
_entity_poly.pdbx_seq_one_letter_code
_entity_poly.pdbx_strand_id
1 'polypeptide(L)'
;MSNETILYLQRAENELVAAQIFLEVSSNPVLQKEQFKLEKEFTFYNVVISHSYYCIFYSAKAMLINNGIKTNAPEVHKKTIIAFDDSLVKTGKLDVELLRIYQKMIVRAEELLEIFSKEKG
;
A
#
# COMPACT_ATOMS: atom_id res chain seq x y z
N MET A 1 -17.93 3.71 0.92
CA MET A 1 -17.11 2.82 0.07
C MET A 1 -17.91 1.59 -0.27
N SER A 2 -17.77 1.06 -1.49
CA SER A 2 -18.46 -0.19 -1.89
C SER A 2 -17.79 -1.44 -1.28
N ASN A 3 -18.53 -2.54 -1.14
CA ASN A 3 -17.97 -3.84 -0.71
C ASN A 3 -16.81 -4.28 -1.62
N GLU A 4 -16.91 -3.98 -2.92
CA GLU A 4 -15.86 -4.29 -3.89
C GLU A 4 -14.60 -3.47 -3.62
N THR A 5 -14.73 -2.17 -3.31
CA THR A 5 -13.60 -1.32 -2.91
C THR A 5 -12.91 -1.86 -1.65
N ILE A 6 -13.69 -2.21 -0.62
CA ILE A 6 -13.16 -2.74 0.65
C ILE A 6 -12.37 -4.02 0.40
N LEU A 7 -12.92 -4.94 -0.41
CA LEU A 7 -12.24 -6.19 -0.76
C LEU A 7 -10.88 -5.96 -1.42
N TYR A 8 -10.78 -4.99 -2.35
CA TYR A 8 -9.51 -4.70 -3.00
C TYR A 8 -8.49 -4.01 -2.08
N LEU A 9 -8.93 -3.19 -1.13
CA LEU A 9 -8.02 -2.66 -0.10
C LEU A 9 -7.51 -3.77 0.81
N GLN A 10 -8.38 -4.68 1.26
CA GLN A 10 -7.95 -5.83 2.07
C GLN A 10 -6.93 -6.70 1.32
N ARG A 11 -7.13 -6.90 0.02
CA ARG A 11 -6.13 -7.59 -0.83
C ARG A 11 -4.82 -6.82 -0.85
N ALA A 12 -4.84 -5.50 -1.06
CA ALA A 12 -3.64 -4.69 -1.05
C ALA A 12 -2.87 -4.78 0.29
N GLU A 13 -3.59 -4.73 1.41
CA GLU A 13 -3.01 -4.89 2.76
C GLU A 13 -2.36 -6.26 2.94
N ASN A 14 -3.03 -7.34 2.51
CA ASN A 14 -2.47 -8.69 2.57
C ASN A 14 -1.18 -8.82 1.75
N GLU A 15 -1.15 -8.24 0.54
CA GLU A 15 0.03 -8.22 -0.31
C GLU A 15 1.19 -7.44 0.33
N LEU A 16 0.89 -6.30 0.98
CA LEU A 16 1.90 -5.52 1.70
C LEU A 16 2.50 -6.31 2.87
N VAL A 17 1.65 -6.94 3.69
CA VAL A 17 2.10 -7.77 4.82
C VAL A 17 2.93 -8.95 4.32
N ALA A 18 2.51 -9.62 3.25
CA ALA A 18 3.29 -10.68 2.63
C ALA A 18 4.67 -10.19 2.18
N ALA A 19 4.74 -9.05 1.48
CA ALA A 19 6.00 -8.45 1.06
C ALA A 19 6.93 -8.17 2.25
N GLN A 20 6.40 -7.63 3.35
CA GLN A 20 7.16 -7.36 4.58
C GLN A 20 7.69 -8.64 5.22
N ILE A 21 6.86 -9.68 5.32
CA ILE A 21 7.28 -10.98 5.86
C ILE A 21 8.41 -11.56 5.00
N PHE A 22 8.24 -11.60 3.68
CA PHE A 22 9.27 -12.14 2.79
C PHE A 22 10.56 -11.32 2.81
N LEU A 23 10.48 -10.00 3.00
CA LEU A 23 11.65 -9.15 3.17
C LEU A 23 12.40 -9.50 4.46
N GLU A 24 11.69 -9.59 5.58
CA GLU A 24 12.26 -9.96 6.87
C GLU A 24 12.94 -11.33 6.80
N VAL A 25 12.27 -12.33 6.24
CA VAL A 25 12.86 -13.66 6.04
C VAL A 25 14.11 -13.58 5.16
N SER A 26 14.06 -12.83 4.05
CA SER A 26 15.19 -12.70 3.12
C SER A 26 16.42 -12.01 3.72
N SER A 27 16.22 -11.11 4.67
CA SER A 27 17.27 -10.29 5.26
C SER A 27 17.74 -10.78 6.63
N ASN A 28 17.18 -11.89 7.14
CA ASN A 28 17.47 -12.42 8.46
C ASN A 28 17.92 -13.89 8.41
N PRO A 29 19.24 -14.16 8.26
CA PRO A 29 19.78 -15.52 8.26
C PRO A 29 19.51 -16.30 9.55
N VAL A 30 19.47 -15.60 10.69
CA VAL A 30 19.17 -16.20 12.00
C VAL A 30 17.74 -16.74 12.00
N LEU A 31 16.76 -15.95 11.57
CA LEU A 31 15.37 -16.39 11.43
C LEU A 31 15.25 -17.60 10.49
N GLN A 32 15.93 -17.58 9.34
CA GLN A 32 15.92 -18.70 8.39
C GLN A 32 16.46 -20.00 9.01
N LYS A 33 17.58 -19.93 9.72
CA LYS A 33 18.23 -21.10 10.32
C LYS A 33 17.50 -21.58 11.58
N GLU A 34 17.16 -20.67 12.48
CA GLU A 34 16.68 -21.02 13.82
C GLU A 34 15.18 -21.28 13.85
N GLN A 35 14.38 -20.48 13.15
CA GLN A 35 12.92 -20.63 13.14
C GLN A 35 12.45 -21.55 12.02
N PHE A 36 12.95 -21.34 10.80
CA PHE A 36 12.49 -22.09 9.62
C PHE A 36 13.33 -23.33 9.29
N LYS A 37 14.44 -23.55 10.02
CA LYS A 37 15.33 -24.71 9.85
C LYS A 37 15.83 -24.90 8.42
N LEU A 38 16.09 -23.79 7.72
CA LEU A 38 16.62 -23.84 6.36
C LEU A 38 18.11 -24.21 6.38
N GLU A 39 18.50 -25.15 5.51
CA GLU A 39 19.88 -25.67 5.44
C GLU A 39 20.89 -24.68 4.84
N LYS A 40 20.38 -23.68 4.12
CA LYS A 40 21.17 -22.62 3.50
C LYS A 40 20.38 -21.31 3.52
N GLU A 41 21.07 -20.21 3.30
CA GLU A 41 20.45 -18.90 3.16
C GLU A 41 19.74 -18.77 1.81
N PHE A 42 18.54 -18.19 1.84
CA PHE A 42 17.71 -17.89 0.69
C PHE A 42 17.37 -16.41 0.64
N THR A 43 17.25 -15.87 -0.57
CA THR A 43 16.76 -14.52 -0.80
C THR A 43 15.46 -14.58 -1.59
N PHE A 44 14.38 -14.08 -1.01
CA PHE A 44 13.04 -14.04 -1.62
C PHE A 44 12.71 -12.65 -2.18
N TYR A 45 13.71 -11.84 -2.54
CA TYR A 45 13.49 -10.47 -3.03
C TYR A 45 12.59 -10.38 -4.27
N ASN A 46 12.62 -11.37 -5.17
CA ASN A 46 11.68 -11.41 -6.30
C ASN A 46 10.21 -11.56 -5.85
N VAL A 47 9.98 -12.30 -4.76
CA VAL A 47 8.66 -12.47 -4.15
C VAL A 47 8.23 -11.15 -3.49
N VAL A 48 9.15 -10.46 -2.80
CA VAL A 48 8.91 -9.10 -2.23
C VAL A 48 8.48 -8.12 -3.33
N ILE A 49 9.20 -8.08 -4.46
CA ILE A 49 8.86 -7.20 -5.60
C ILE A 49 7.48 -7.54 -6.15
N SER A 50 7.17 -8.82 -6.33
CA SER A 50 5.89 -9.27 -6.88
C SER A 50 4.71 -8.89 -5.99
N HIS A 51 4.79 -9.15 -4.69
CA HIS A 51 3.74 -8.76 -3.74
C HIS A 51 3.63 -7.23 -3.61
N SER A 52 4.74 -6.50 -3.62
CA SER A 52 4.72 -5.03 -3.62
C SER A 52 3.98 -4.47 -4.84
N TYR A 53 4.23 -5.05 -6.03
CA TYR A 53 3.49 -4.70 -7.24
C TYR A 53 1.98 -4.95 -7.11
N TYR A 54 1.57 -6.12 -6.58
CA TYR A 54 0.15 -6.43 -6.41
C TYR A 54 -0.53 -5.57 -5.33
N CYS A 55 0.19 -5.18 -4.27
CA CYS A 55 -0.28 -4.17 -3.32
C CYS A 55 -0.63 -2.85 -4.02
N ILE A 56 0.28 -2.34 -4.87
CA ILE A 56 0.04 -1.11 -5.64
C ILE A 56 -1.14 -1.30 -6.60
N PHE A 57 -1.17 -2.41 -7.33
CA PHE A 57 -2.22 -2.71 -8.30
C PHE A 57 -3.61 -2.77 -7.65
N TYR A 58 -3.76 -3.49 -6.53
CA TYR A 58 -5.03 -3.60 -5.83
C TYR A 58 -5.45 -2.27 -5.18
N SER A 59 -4.50 -1.48 -4.68
CA SER A 59 -4.76 -0.13 -4.19
C SER A 59 -5.30 0.79 -5.30
N ALA A 60 -4.63 0.82 -6.45
CA ALA A 60 -5.06 1.59 -7.61
C ALA A 60 -6.45 1.15 -8.09
N LYS A 61 -6.71 -0.15 -8.11
CA LYS A 61 -8.02 -0.70 -8.48
C LYS A 61 -9.12 -0.30 -7.49
N ALA A 62 -8.85 -0.34 -6.19
CA ALA A 62 -9.78 0.12 -5.17
C ALA A 62 -10.13 1.61 -5.37
N MET A 63 -9.12 2.46 -5.61
CA MET A 63 -9.32 3.88 -5.89
C MET A 63 -10.21 4.12 -7.12
N LEU A 64 -9.97 3.41 -8.22
CA LEU A 64 -10.79 3.50 -9.42
C LEU A 64 -12.23 3.07 -9.16
N ILE A 65 -12.44 1.94 -8.49
CA ILE A 65 -13.78 1.44 -8.16
C ILE A 65 -14.53 2.43 -7.26
N ASN A 66 -13.84 3.06 -6.31
CA ASN A 66 -14.45 4.10 -5.46
C ASN A 66 -14.91 5.33 -6.27
N ASN A 67 -14.28 5.59 -7.41
CA ASN A 67 -14.67 6.62 -8.38
C ASN A 67 -15.65 6.11 -9.45
N GLY A 68 -16.21 4.91 -9.30
CA GLY A 68 -17.16 4.32 -10.25
C GLY A 68 -16.51 3.78 -11.53
N ILE A 69 -15.18 3.67 -11.58
CA ILE A 69 -14.43 3.19 -12.75
C ILE A 69 -14.04 1.74 -12.55
N LYS A 70 -14.45 0.87 -13.48
CA LYS A 70 -14.15 -0.57 -13.43
C LYS A 70 -13.18 -0.98 -14.53
N THR A 71 -12.18 -1.77 -14.15
CA THR A 71 -11.22 -2.38 -15.08
C THR A 71 -11.37 -3.90 -15.03
N ASN A 72 -11.90 -4.47 -16.12
CA ASN A 72 -12.20 -5.89 -16.26
C ASN A 72 -11.22 -6.59 -17.20
N ALA A 73 -11.11 -7.90 -17.05
CA ALA A 73 -10.37 -8.74 -17.98
C ALA A 73 -10.91 -8.64 -19.42
N PRO A 74 -10.11 -8.91 -20.45
CA PRO A 74 -8.66 -9.20 -20.41
C PRO A 74 -7.81 -7.95 -20.17
N GLU A 75 -6.48 -8.11 -20.03
CA GLU A 75 -5.50 -7.00 -19.88
C GLU A 75 -5.76 -6.05 -18.70
N VAL A 76 -6.24 -6.58 -17.59
CA VAL A 76 -6.65 -5.78 -16.43
C VAL A 76 -5.54 -4.87 -15.89
N HIS A 77 -4.28 -5.29 -15.95
CA HIS A 77 -3.13 -4.51 -15.48
C HIS A 77 -2.95 -3.23 -16.31
N LYS A 78 -2.89 -3.36 -17.64
CA LYS A 78 -2.77 -2.25 -18.57
C LYS A 78 -3.95 -1.28 -18.44
N LYS A 79 -5.17 -1.80 -18.41
CA LYS A 79 -6.39 -1.00 -18.25
C LYS A 79 -6.41 -0.23 -16.92
N THR A 80 -5.93 -0.84 -15.84
CA THR A 80 -5.87 -0.20 -14.52
C THR A 80 -4.88 0.96 -14.50
N ILE A 81 -3.69 0.79 -15.08
CA ILE A 81 -2.70 1.86 -15.15
C ILE A 81 -3.22 3.05 -15.97
N ILE A 82 -3.76 2.79 -17.17
CA ILE A 82 -4.29 3.83 -18.05
C ILE A 82 -5.44 4.58 -17.35
N ALA A 83 -6.41 3.84 -16.79
CA ALA A 83 -7.53 4.46 -16.11
C ALA A 83 -7.09 5.27 -14.88
N PHE A 84 -6.10 4.79 -14.12
CA PHE A 84 -5.57 5.51 -12.96
C PHE A 84 -4.92 6.83 -13.38
N ASP A 85 -4.05 6.79 -14.39
CA ASP A 85 -3.37 7.96 -14.94
C ASP A 85 -4.38 8.99 -15.47
N ASP A 86 -5.30 8.57 -16.33
CA ASP A 86 -6.26 9.45 -16.99
C ASP A 86 -7.31 10.04 -16.05
N SER A 87 -7.68 9.33 -14.98
CA SER A 87 -8.77 9.76 -14.09
C SER A 87 -8.31 10.42 -12.79
N LEU A 88 -7.12 10.10 -12.28
CA LEU A 88 -6.63 10.57 -10.98
C LEU A 88 -5.36 11.41 -11.08
N VAL A 89 -4.40 11.02 -11.91
CA VAL A 89 -3.10 11.71 -12.02
C VAL A 89 -3.22 12.95 -12.90
N LYS A 90 -3.56 12.77 -14.18
CA LYS A 90 -3.66 13.88 -15.15
C LYS A 90 -4.73 14.91 -14.80
N THR A 91 -5.73 14.51 -14.03
CA THR A 91 -6.80 15.40 -13.56
C THR A 91 -6.39 16.22 -12.33
N GLY A 92 -5.24 15.93 -11.71
CA GLY A 92 -4.80 16.54 -10.45
C GLY A 92 -5.61 16.11 -9.23
N LYS A 93 -6.60 15.22 -9.38
CA LYS A 93 -7.44 14.76 -8.26
C LYS A 93 -6.61 14.07 -7.17
N LEU A 94 -5.61 13.28 -7.58
CA LEU A 94 -4.72 12.61 -6.65
C LEU A 94 -3.94 13.63 -5.79
N ASP A 95 -3.40 14.67 -6.42
CA ASP A 95 -2.63 15.71 -5.74
C ASP A 95 -3.47 16.47 -4.71
N VAL A 96 -4.72 16.79 -5.08
CA VAL A 96 -5.66 17.47 -4.18
C VAL A 96 -5.99 16.61 -2.95
N GLU A 97 -6.26 15.32 -3.14
CA GLU A 97 -6.52 14.42 -2.00
C GLU A 97 -5.28 14.20 -1.13
N LEU A 98 -4.10 14.09 -1.72
CA LEU A 98 -2.84 14.01 -0.97
C LEU A 98 -2.59 15.27 -0.16
N LEU A 99 -2.78 16.45 -0.75
CA LEU A 99 -2.65 17.74 -0.05
C LEU A 99 -3.62 17.81 1.14
N ARG A 100 -4.86 17.36 0.95
CA ARG A 100 -5.87 17.32 2.03
C ARG A 100 -5.44 16.41 3.18
N ILE A 101 -4.83 15.25 2.88
CA ILE A 101 -4.27 14.35 3.88
C ILE A 101 -3.12 15.04 4.63
N TYR A 102 -2.19 15.66 3.92
CA TYR A 102 -1.06 16.37 4.54
C TYR A 102 -1.52 17.50 5.47
N GLN A 103 -2.45 18.33 5.02
CA GLN A 103 -3.02 19.41 5.83
C GLN A 103 -3.66 18.88 7.10
N LYS A 104 -4.44 17.79 7.00
CA LYS A 104 -5.03 17.13 8.17
C LYS A 104 -3.97 16.59 9.14
N MET A 105 -2.86 16.08 8.62
CA MET A 105 -1.77 15.57 9.45
C MET A 105 -0.97 16.68 10.15
N ILE A 106 -0.80 17.84 9.52
CA ILE A 106 -0.16 19.01 10.14
C ILE A 106 -0.95 19.46 11.38
N VAL A 107 -2.27 19.64 11.25
CA VAL A 107 -3.13 20.04 12.37
C VAL A 107 -3.02 19.08 13.55
N ARG A 108 -3.06 17.77 13.28
CA ARG A 108 -2.90 16.75 14.32
C ARG A 108 -1.53 16.77 15.00
N ALA A 109 -0.48 17.05 14.24
CA ALA A 109 0.87 17.16 14.79
C ALA A 109 1.00 18.37 15.72
N GLU A 110 0.41 19.51 15.35
CA GLU A 110 0.37 20.71 16.19
C GLU A 110 -0.41 20.46 17.49
N GLU A 111 -1.59 19.83 17.41
CA GLU A 111 -2.39 19.43 18.58
C GLU A 111 -1.60 18.53 19.55
N LEU A 112 -0.89 17.52 19.02
CA LEU A 112 -0.08 16.61 19.82
C LEU A 112 1.11 17.31 20.50
N LEU A 113 1.75 18.26 19.81
CA LEU A 113 2.84 19.06 20.37
C LEU A 113 2.35 20.00 21.48
N GLU A 114 1.15 20.56 21.34
CA GLU A 114 0.54 21.38 22.38
C GLU A 114 0.22 20.55 23.64
N ILE A 115 -0.33 19.34 23.46
CA ILE A 115 -0.57 18.43 24.59
C ILE A 115 0.75 18.07 25.29
N PHE A 116 1.77 17.67 24.51
CA PHE A 116 3.07 17.30 25.05
C PHE A 116 3.77 18.44 25.80
N SER A 117 3.65 19.67 25.32
CA SER A 117 4.22 20.85 25.99
C SER A 117 3.49 21.18 27.30
N LYS A 118 2.17 20.93 27.39
CA LYS A 118 1.40 21.06 28.64
C LYS A 118 1.71 19.97 29.66
N GLU A 119 2.04 18.76 29.23
CA GLU A 119 2.39 17.64 30.14
C GLU A 119 3.82 17.74 30.71
N LYS A 120 4.71 18.49 30.04
CA LYS A 120 6.10 18.71 30.47
C LYS A 120 6.31 19.96 31.32
N GLY A 121 5.32 20.84 31.42
CA GLY A 121 5.33 22.03 32.29
C GLY A 121 4.70 21.73 33.64
#